data_AF-A0A1F3PKI7-F1
#
_entry.id   AF-A0A1F3PKI7-F1
#
_cell.length_a   1.000
_cell.length_b   1.000
_cell.length_c   1.000
_cell.angle_alpha   90.00
_cell.angle_beta   90.00
_cell.angle_gamma   90.00
#
_symmetry.space_group_name_H-M   'P 1'
#
loop_
_entity.id
_entity.type
_entity.pdbx_description
1 polymer ?
#
loop_
_entity_poly.entity_id
_entity_poly.type
_entity_poly.pdbx_seq_one_letter_code
_entity_poly.pdbx_strand_id
1 'polypeptide(L)'
;MTKVSNAETKRKNTENRTGKMKTTTRTKARNKPKGFVFALFILLALCSCDQSKIFEQNVSFPDNIWLTKNKLAFEVVIEDTSSVHNVIFNIRNTDLYKYNNLWLFINTTFPDGTVFNDTIDYALANETGAWLGDGLGGFYGLKVPYRLKVKFPASGTYRFVIQQAMRENKLIGISDFGLRIEKTSI
;
A
#
# COMPACT_ATOMS: atom_id res chain seq x y z
N MET A 1 -61.89 -79.98 2.33
CA MET A 1 -62.20 -80.93 1.24
C MET A 1 -62.17 -80.17 -0.08
N THR A 2 -61.25 -80.56 -0.98
CA THR A 2 -61.43 -80.67 -2.47
C THR A 2 -61.85 -79.39 -3.22
N LYS A 3 -61.25 -78.86 -4.29
CA LYS A 3 -60.16 -79.18 -5.26
C LYS A 3 -60.15 -77.99 -6.28
N VAL A 4 -58.98 -77.66 -6.87
CA VAL A 4 -58.70 -77.52 -8.36
C VAL A 4 -59.53 -76.47 -9.15
N SER A 5 -59.12 -75.76 -10.21
CA SER A 5 -57.91 -75.51 -11.01
C SER A 5 -58.33 -74.58 -12.18
N ASN A 6 -57.38 -73.80 -12.71
CA ASN A 6 -57.19 -73.27 -14.08
C ASN A 6 -58.35 -72.82 -14.98
N ALA A 7 -58.08 -71.72 -15.71
CA ALA A 7 -57.89 -71.64 -17.18
C ALA A 7 -58.40 -70.27 -17.69
N GLU A 8 -57.56 -69.34 -18.13
CA GLU A 8 -56.97 -69.21 -19.48
C GLU A 8 -57.85 -68.46 -20.53
N THR A 9 -57.25 -67.43 -21.17
CA THR A 9 -57.14 -67.31 -22.65
C THR A 9 -57.93 -66.21 -23.45
N LYS A 10 -57.14 -65.29 -24.07
CA LYS A 10 -57.14 -64.73 -25.47
C LYS A 10 -57.71 -63.34 -25.86
N ARG A 11 -56.80 -62.57 -26.53
CA ARG A 11 -56.85 -61.81 -27.84
C ARG A 11 -57.84 -60.63 -28.02
N LYS A 12 -57.64 -59.59 -28.85
CA LYS A 12 -56.55 -58.84 -29.54
C LYS A 12 -57.24 -57.64 -30.27
N ASN A 13 -56.55 -56.49 -30.36
CA ASN A 13 -56.66 -55.37 -31.34
C ASN A 13 -57.94 -54.53 -31.52
N THR A 14 -57.79 -53.19 -31.61
CA THR A 14 -58.06 -52.36 -32.82
C THR A 14 -57.50 -50.92 -32.64
N GLU A 15 -56.99 -50.35 -33.73
CA GLU A 15 -56.44 -49.00 -33.97
C GLU A 15 -57.35 -47.80 -33.61
N ASN A 16 -56.77 -46.64 -33.27
CA ASN A 16 -56.78 -45.46 -34.17
C ASN A 16 -56.04 -44.22 -33.61
N ARG A 17 -55.37 -43.51 -34.53
CA ARG A 17 -54.67 -42.22 -34.35
C ARG A 17 -55.67 -41.05 -34.47
N THR A 18 -55.45 -39.96 -33.72
CA THR A 18 -55.22 -38.56 -34.19
C THR A 18 -55.50 -37.54 -33.08
N GLY A 19 -54.66 -36.49 -33.01
CA GLY A 19 -54.93 -35.29 -32.18
C GLY A 19 -53.69 -34.70 -31.49
N LYS A 20 -52.98 -33.80 -32.18
CA LYS A 20 -51.93 -32.94 -31.59
C LYS A 20 -52.56 -31.93 -30.62
N MET A 21 -51.97 -31.74 -29.45
CA MET A 21 -52.01 -30.44 -28.75
C MET A 21 -50.64 -30.17 -28.12
N LYS A 22 -50.06 -29.02 -28.48
CA LYS A 22 -48.73 -28.56 -28.10
C LYS A 22 -48.73 -28.12 -26.63
N THR A 23 -47.76 -28.56 -25.85
CA THR A 23 -47.49 -27.98 -24.53
C THR A 23 -46.03 -27.53 -24.48
N THR A 24 -45.89 -26.25 -24.23
CA THR A 24 -44.68 -25.42 -24.29
C THR A 24 -43.63 -25.88 -23.28
N THR A 25 -42.49 -26.39 -23.73
CA THR A 25 -41.33 -26.64 -22.88
C THR A 25 -40.72 -25.30 -22.46
N ARG A 26 -40.83 -24.94 -21.18
CA ARG A 26 -40.11 -23.80 -20.58
C ARG A 26 -38.61 -24.12 -20.56
N THR A 27 -37.85 -23.54 -21.48
CA THR A 27 -36.38 -23.54 -21.44
C THR A 27 -35.92 -22.67 -20.28
N LYS A 28 -35.37 -23.27 -19.21
CA LYS A 28 -34.79 -22.56 -18.07
C LYS A 28 -33.49 -21.89 -18.53
N ALA A 29 -33.49 -20.57 -18.70
CA ALA A 29 -32.31 -19.80 -19.05
C ALA A 29 -31.24 -19.96 -17.95
N ARG A 30 -30.09 -20.55 -18.32
CA ARG A 30 -28.93 -20.73 -17.45
C ARG A 30 -28.21 -19.38 -17.34
N ASN A 31 -28.46 -18.63 -16.27
CA ASN A 31 -27.79 -17.36 -16.00
C ASN A 31 -26.27 -17.60 -15.94
N LYS A 32 -25.52 -16.97 -16.86
CA LYS A 32 -24.05 -16.97 -16.83
C LYS A 32 -23.60 -16.20 -15.57
N PRO A 33 -22.65 -16.72 -14.77
CA PRO A 33 -22.25 -16.08 -13.51
C PRO A 33 -21.40 -14.83 -13.77
N LYS A 34 -22.06 -13.69 -14.05
CA LYS A 34 -21.41 -12.37 -14.19
C LYS A 34 -20.70 -11.93 -12.89
N GLY A 35 -21.11 -12.46 -11.73
CA GLY A 35 -20.48 -12.18 -10.43
C GLY A 35 -19.09 -12.80 -10.25
N PHE A 36 -18.77 -13.89 -10.94
CA PHE A 36 -17.46 -14.55 -10.83
C PHE A 36 -16.34 -13.71 -11.46
N VAL A 37 -16.63 -13.08 -12.61
CA VAL A 37 -15.67 -12.18 -13.30
C VAL A 37 -15.42 -10.93 -12.47
N PHE A 38 -16.47 -10.36 -11.86
CA PHE A 38 -16.35 -9.20 -10.99
C PHE A 38 -15.56 -9.52 -9.71
N ALA A 39 -15.82 -10.67 -9.09
CA ALA A 39 -15.07 -11.15 -7.94
C ALA A 39 -13.59 -11.42 -8.27
N LEU A 40 -13.29 -11.95 -9.47
CA LEU A 40 -11.93 -12.15 -9.95
C LEU A 40 -11.21 -10.80 -10.19
N PHE A 41 -11.93 -9.80 -10.70
CA PHE A 41 -11.39 -8.45 -10.90
C PHE A 41 -11.08 -7.76 -9.57
N ILE A 42 -11.94 -7.93 -8.55
CA ILE A 42 -11.68 -7.46 -7.18
C ILE A 42 -10.47 -8.19 -6.58
N LEU A 43 -10.34 -9.50 -6.80
CA LEU A 43 -9.22 -10.28 -6.26
C LEU A 43 -7.87 -9.86 -6.88
N LEU A 44 -7.84 -9.57 -8.18
CA LEU A 44 -6.64 -9.06 -8.87
C LEU A 44 -6.28 -7.63 -8.43
N ALA A 45 -7.26 -6.81 -8.06
CA ALA A 45 -7.02 -5.45 -7.57
C ALA A 45 -6.34 -5.40 -6.19
N LEU A 46 -6.32 -6.50 -5.43
CA LEU A 46 -5.71 -6.57 -4.10
C LEU A 46 -4.20 -6.92 -4.13
N CYS A 47 -3.65 -7.29 -5.28
CA CYS A 47 -2.22 -7.60 -5.44
C CYS A 47 -1.38 -6.35 -5.79
N SER A 48 -1.36 -5.34 -4.92
CA SER A 48 -0.38 -4.26 -5.01
C SER A 48 0.56 -4.34 -3.80
N CYS A 49 1.60 -5.17 -3.93
CA CYS A 49 2.68 -5.23 -2.96
C CYS A 49 3.86 -4.39 -3.48
N ASP A 50 4.28 -3.42 -2.68
CA ASP A 50 5.44 -2.56 -2.97
C ASP A 50 6.73 -3.36 -2.74
N GLN A 51 7.13 -4.14 -3.75
CA GLN A 51 8.22 -5.12 -3.66
C GLN A 51 9.61 -4.48 -3.50
N SER A 52 9.78 -3.20 -3.84
CA SER A 52 11.06 -2.51 -3.71
C SER A 52 11.31 -1.98 -2.30
N LYS A 53 10.27 -1.88 -1.45
CA LYS A 53 10.38 -1.32 -0.11
C LYS A 53 11.16 -2.24 0.83
N ILE A 54 12.26 -1.73 1.36
CA ILE A 54 13.10 -2.40 2.37
C ILE A 54 12.74 -1.94 3.78
N PHE A 55 12.51 -0.64 3.94
CA PHE A 55 12.14 -0.04 5.21
C PHE A 55 11.20 1.12 4.96
N GLU A 56 10.19 1.28 5.81
CA GLU A 56 9.38 2.49 5.87
C GLU A 56 8.79 2.68 7.25
N GLN A 57 9.05 3.84 7.85
CA GLN A 57 8.45 4.24 9.11
C GLN A 57 8.15 5.73 9.07
N ASN A 58 6.96 6.10 9.53
CA ASN A 58 6.55 7.49 9.71
C ASN A 58 6.20 7.71 11.18
N VAL A 59 6.58 8.88 11.71
CA VAL A 59 6.30 9.30 13.08
C VAL A 59 5.43 10.54 13.03
N SER A 60 4.26 10.46 13.64
CA SER A 60 3.34 11.60 13.79
C SER A 60 3.71 12.42 15.03
N PHE A 61 3.56 13.74 14.92
CA PHE A 61 3.79 14.67 16.02
C PHE A 61 2.46 15.08 16.65
N PRO A 62 2.32 14.98 17.99
CA PRO A 62 1.16 15.51 18.70
C PRO A 62 0.93 16.98 18.36
N ASP A 63 -0.34 17.34 18.14
CA ASP A 63 -0.79 18.69 17.79
C ASP A 63 -0.12 19.29 16.53
N ASN A 64 0.50 18.46 15.68
CA ASN A 64 1.32 18.87 14.54
C ASN A 64 2.48 19.80 14.95
N ILE A 65 3.10 19.54 16.11
CA ILE A 65 4.22 20.33 16.63
C ILE A 65 5.47 19.47 16.78
N TRP A 66 6.48 19.77 15.97
CA TRP A 66 7.79 19.15 16.11
C TRP A 66 8.72 19.97 17.02
N LEU A 67 8.90 19.49 18.25
CA LEU A 67 9.84 20.09 19.20
C LEU A 67 11.30 19.81 18.82
N THR A 68 12.19 20.79 18.92
CA THR A 68 13.63 20.61 18.62
C THR A 68 14.28 19.50 19.45
N LYS A 69 13.83 19.31 20.69
CA LYS A 69 14.31 18.23 21.57
C LYS A 69 13.84 16.83 21.15
N ASN A 70 12.78 16.74 20.34
CA ASN A 70 12.23 15.48 19.87
C ASN A 70 13.01 15.01 18.64
N LYS A 71 14.11 14.28 18.89
CA LYS A 71 14.89 13.65 17.83
C LYS A 71 14.20 12.36 17.40
N LEU A 72 14.06 12.17 16.10
CA LEU A 72 13.58 10.92 15.52
C LEU A 72 14.75 9.96 15.39
N ALA A 73 14.56 8.70 15.75
CA ALA A 73 15.56 7.66 15.54
C ALA A 73 14.94 6.49 14.79
N PHE A 74 15.53 6.15 13.65
CA PHE A 74 15.13 5.02 12.82
C PHE A 74 16.26 3.99 12.80
N GLU A 75 15.95 2.75 13.17
CA GLU A 75 16.89 1.63 13.11
C GLU A 75 16.54 0.76 11.92
N VAL A 76 17.46 0.69 10.96
CA VAL A 76 17.25 0.01 9.69
C VAL A 76 18.24 -1.11 9.54
N VAL A 77 17.74 -2.34 9.47
CA VAL A 77 18.56 -3.53 9.23
C VAL A 77 18.75 -3.69 7.72
N ILE A 78 20.00 -3.65 7.27
CA ILE A 78 20.37 -3.91 5.88
C ILE A 78 21.10 -5.24 5.80
N GLU A 79 20.55 -6.19 5.04
CA GLU A 79 21.17 -7.48 4.78
C GLU A 79 21.88 -7.51 3.42
N ASP A 80 21.34 -6.79 2.44
CA ASP A 80 21.84 -6.77 1.06
C ASP A 80 22.71 -5.53 0.80
N THR A 81 24.02 -5.74 0.72
CA THR A 81 25.02 -4.70 0.39
C THR A 81 25.32 -4.59 -1.11
N SER A 82 24.79 -5.51 -1.92
CA SER A 82 25.06 -5.58 -3.36
C SER A 82 24.12 -4.67 -4.16
N SER A 83 22.87 -4.59 -3.73
CA SER A 83 21.82 -3.78 -4.36
C SER A 83 22.02 -2.29 -4.15
N VAL A 84 21.48 -1.52 -5.09
CA VAL A 84 21.43 -0.07 -5.05
C VAL A 84 20.10 0.36 -4.44
N HIS A 85 20.13 1.37 -3.57
CA HIS A 85 18.99 1.82 -2.80
C HIS A 85 18.78 3.33 -2.92
N ASN A 86 17.54 3.76 -2.72
CA ASN A 86 17.18 5.14 -2.46
C ASN A 86 16.79 5.29 -0.99
N VAL A 87 17.32 6.32 -0.35
CA VAL A 87 16.96 6.77 0.99
C VAL A 87 16.16 8.05 0.83
N ILE A 88 14.91 8.02 1.26
CA ILE A 88 13.89 9.04 1.02
C ILE A 88 13.32 9.46 2.37
N PHE A 89 13.13 10.77 2.57
CA PHE A 89 12.33 11.26 3.68
C PHE A 89 10.91 11.56 3.20
N ASN A 90 9.96 11.19 4.05
CA ASN A 90 8.56 11.57 3.91
C ASN A 90 8.33 12.73 4.88
N ILE A 91 7.94 13.90 4.37
CA ILE A 91 7.66 15.08 5.19
C ILE A 91 6.19 15.41 5.00
N ARG A 92 5.44 15.60 6.09
CA ARG A 92 4.06 16.08 6.02
C ARG A 92 3.88 17.35 6.83
N ASN A 93 3.41 18.39 6.17
CA ASN A 93 3.10 19.68 6.79
C ASN A 93 1.62 20.03 6.65
N THR A 94 1.15 20.95 7.48
CA THR A 94 -0.18 21.55 7.41
C THR A 94 -0.11 22.95 6.79
N ASP A 95 -1.26 23.52 6.51
CA ASP A 95 -1.45 24.95 6.18
C ASP A 95 -0.92 25.92 7.26
N LEU A 96 -0.91 25.49 8.52
CA LEU A 96 -0.33 26.26 9.64
C LEU A 96 1.21 26.37 9.62
N TYR A 97 1.91 25.58 8.78
CA TYR A 97 3.35 25.68 8.66
C TYR A 97 3.71 27.01 7.98
N LYS A 98 4.53 27.84 8.63
CA LYS A 98 4.74 29.22 8.19
C LYS A 98 5.97 29.45 7.30
N TYR A 99 6.77 28.41 7.08
CA TYR A 99 7.99 28.49 6.28
C TYR A 99 7.80 27.76 4.97
N ASN A 100 8.53 28.17 3.93
CA ASN A 100 8.53 27.47 2.65
C ASN A 100 9.57 26.35 2.61
N ASN A 101 10.36 26.17 3.66
CA ASN A 101 11.45 25.20 3.71
C ASN A 101 11.59 24.55 5.10
N LEU A 102 12.41 23.50 5.19
CA LEU A 102 12.68 22.75 6.40
C LEU A 102 14.15 22.32 6.45
N TRP A 103 14.87 22.86 7.44
CA TRP A 103 16.24 22.47 7.74
C TRP A 103 16.27 21.28 8.69
N LEU A 104 17.16 20.32 8.40
CA LEU A 104 17.34 19.09 9.16
C LEU A 104 18.82 18.85 9.47
N PHE A 105 19.10 18.44 10.70
CA PHE A 105 20.33 17.75 11.06
C PHE A 105 20.11 16.25 10.99
N ILE A 106 21.00 15.54 10.30
CA ILE A 106 20.92 14.10 10.10
C ILE A 106 22.22 13.49 10.61
N ASN A 107 22.11 12.55 11.52
CA ASN A 107 23.22 11.77 12.02
C ASN A 107 22.97 10.30 11.68
N THR A 108 23.85 9.71 10.88
CA THR A 108 23.79 8.30 10.51
C THR A 108 24.92 7.56 11.19
N THR A 109 24.58 6.62 12.07
CA THR A 109 25.54 5.67 12.63
C THR A 109 25.51 4.39 11.81
N PHE A 110 26.68 3.96 11.35
CA PHE A 110 26.90 2.77 10.54
C PHE A 110 27.06 1.53 11.44
N PRO A 111 26.94 0.30 10.90
CA PRO A 111 27.08 -0.93 11.69
C PRO A 111 28.44 -1.07 12.40
N ASP A 112 29.49 -0.45 11.88
CA ASP A 112 30.85 -0.42 12.44
C ASP A 112 31.03 0.65 13.54
N GLY A 113 29.98 1.43 13.83
CA GLY A 113 30.01 2.54 14.79
C GLY A 113 30.49 3.86 14.18
N THR A 114 30.86 3.90 12.91
CA THR A 114 31.23 5.16 12.23
C THR A 114 30.01 6.07 12.14
N VAL A 115 30.23 7.37 12.41
CA VAL A 115 29.17 8.37 12.41
C VAL A 115 29.37 9.34 11.26
N PHE A 116 28.32 9.50 10.46
CA PHE A 116 28.23 10.50 9.40
C PHE A 116 27.21 11.57 9.78
N ASN A 117 27.56 12.84 9.61
CA ASN A 117 26.68 13.98 9.88
C ASN A 117 26.38 14.74 8.60
N ASP A 118 25.13 15.13 8.42
CA ASP A 118 24.68 15.95 7.30
C ASP A 118 23.71 17.04 7.77
N THR A 119 23.60 18.09 6.96
CA THR A 119 22.63 19.17 7.14
C THR A 119 21.96 19.43 5.80
N ILE A 120 20.63 19.34 5.77
CA ILE A 120 19.86 19.49 4.53
C ILE A 120 18.77 20.52 4.71
N ASP A 121 18.54 21.31 3.66
CA ASP A 121 17.39 22.18 3.50
C ASP A 121 16.47 21.62 2.41
N TYR A 122 15.20 21.38 2.74
CA TYR A 122 14.18 21.01 1.78
C TYR A 122 13.18 22.14 1.59
N ALA A 123 12.96 22.54 0.35
CA ALA A 123 11.78 23.34 0.00
C ALA A 123 10.51 22.48 0.20
N LEU A 124 9.56 23.01 0.96
CA LEU A 124 8.21 22.49 1.14
C LEU A 124 7.17 23.27 0.33
N ALA A 125 7.46 24.51 -0.04
CA ALA A 125 6.65 25.33 -0.95
C ALA A 125 7.53 26.00 -2.02
N ASN A 126 6.92 26.34 -3.15
CA ASN A 126 7.56 27.13 -4.20
C ASN A 126 7.64 28.62 -3.84
N GLU A 127 8.19 29.44 -4.73
CA GLU A 127 8.35 30.90 -4.55
C GLU A 127 7.02 31.65 -4.41
N THR A 128 5.92 31.11 -4.93
CA THR A 128 4.58 31.70 -4.81
C THR A 128 3.87 31.28 -3.51
N GLY A 129 4.52 30.44 -2.68
CA GLY A 129 3.95 29.89 -1.45
C GLY A 129 3.04 28.68 -1.66
N ALA A 130 2.95 28.12 -2.87
CA ALA A 130 2.20 26.89 -3.11
C ALA A 130 3.01 25.68 -2.60
N TRP A 131 2.38 24.86 -1.77
CA TRP A 131 2.99 23.64 -1.23
C TRP A 131 3.40 22.66 -2.33
N LEU A 132 4.57 22.05 -2.16
CA LEU A 132 5.09 21.00 -3.01
C LEU A 132 4.55 19.63 -2.53
N GLY A 133 4.31 18.72 -3.47
CA GLY A 133 3.78 17.40 -3.18
C GLY A 133 2.25 17.32 -3.23
N ASP A 134 1.69 16.28 -2.62
CA ASP A 134 0.26 15.97 -2.70
C ASP A 134 -0.48 16.48 -1.47
N GLY A 135 -1.57 17.20 -1.67
CA GLY A 135 -2.35 17.83 -0.61
C GLY A 135 -3.78 17.29 -0.49
N LEU A 136 -4.21 16.98 0.73
CA LEU A 136 -5.62 16.67 1.04
C LEU A 136 -5.99 17.20 2.43
N GLY A 137 -7.09 17.96 2.51
CA GLY A 137 -7.67 18.39 3.78
C GLY A 137 -6.77 19.32 4.61
N GLY A 138 -5.97 20.18 3.95
CA GLY A 138 -5.04 21.09 4.63
C GLY A 138 -3.71 20.45 5.04
N PHE A 139 -3.48 19.18 4.71
CA PHE A 139 -2.21 18.50 4.89
C PHE A 139 -1.53 18.27 3.54
N TYR A 140 -0.22 18.41 3.49
CA TYR A 140 0.62 18.31 2.31
C TYR A 140 1.74 17.32 2.58
N GLY A 141 1.82 16.27 1.78
CA GLY A 141 2.83 15.22 1.87
C GLY A 141 3.84 15.35 0.75
N LEU A 142 5.12 15.38 1.11
CA LEU A 142 6.23 15.50 0.19
C LEU A 142 7.24 14.37 0.44
N LYS A 143 7.59 13.64 -0.63
CA LYS A 143 8.70 12.68 -0.63
C LYS A 143 9.93 13.35 -1.22
N VAL A 144 11.01 13.43 -0.44
CA VAL A 144 12.26 14.07 -0.86
C VAL A 144 13.44 13.10 -0.75
N PRO A 145 14.34 13.07 -1.74
CA PRO A 145 15.51 12.22 -1.67
C PRO A 145 16.49 12.74 -0.60
N TYR A 146 16.92 11.86 0.30
CA TYR A 146 18.10 12.10 1.15
C TYR A 146 19.37 11.68 0.43
N ARG A 147 19.37 10.43 -0.08
CA ARG A 147 20.46 9.85 -0.84
C ARG A 147 19.89 8.92 -1.90
N LEU A 148 20.24 9.17 -3.16
CA LEU A 148 19.81 8.34 -4.29
C LEU A 148 20.93 7.43 -4.75
N LYS A 149 20.54 6.26 -5.24
CA LYS A 149 21.46 5.29 -5.86
C LYS A 149 22.67 4.92 -4.99
N VAL A 150 22.45 4.73 -3.69
CA VAL A 150 23.50 4.37 -2.74
C VAL A 150 23.60 2.87 -2.54
N LYS A 151 24.83 2.38 -2.32
CA LYS A 151 25.08 1.03 -1.79
C LYS A 151 25.43 1.15 -0.33
N PHE A 152 24.84 0.29 0.50
CA PHE A 152 25.23 0.18 1.89
C PHE A 152 26.55 -0.59 1.97
N PRO A 153 27.61 -0.01 2.57
CA PRO A 153 28.94 -0.62 2.54
C PRO A 153 29.07 -1.87 3.41
N ALA A 154 28.18 -2.06 4.38
CA ALA A 154 28.18 -3.20 5.30
C ALA A 154 26.76 -3.67 5.57
N SER A 155 26.60 -4.95 5.89
CA SER A 155 25.34 -5.46 6.45
C SER A 155 25.28 -5.13 7.94
N GLY A 156 24.07 -5.01 8.47
CA GLY A 156 23.81 -4.72 9.87
C GLY A 156 22.84 -3.56 10.07
N THR A 157 22.78 -3.08 11.32
CA THR A 157 21.84 -2.02 11.71
C THR A 157 22.46 -0.64 11.49
N TYR A 158 21.82 0.14 10.63
CA TYR A 158 22.07 1.57 10.47
C TYR A 158 21.10 2.34 11.34
N ARG A 159 21.59 3.34 12.07
CA ARG A 159 20.76 4.21 12.90
C ARG A 159 20.75 5.63 12.33
N PHE A 160 19.58 6.08 11.89
CA PHE A 160 19.37 7.44 11.40
C PHE A 160 18.70 8.27 12.49
N VAL A 161 19.39 9.29 12.98
CA VAL A 161 18.85 10.26 13.92
C VAL A 161 18.60 11.57 13.18
N ILE A 162 17.34 12.00 13.13
CA ILE A 162 16.91 13.23 12.45
C ILE A 162 16.40 14.21 13.49
N GLN A 163 16.84 15.46 13.35
CA GLN A 163 16.42 16.57 14.18
C GLN A 163 16.09 17.78 13.30
N GLN A 164 15.01 18.50 13.62
CA GLN A 164 14.74 19.79 12.99
C GLN A 164 15.81 20.83 13.40
N ALA A 165 16.34 21.52 12.40
CA ALA A 165 17.41 22.53 12.53
C ALA A 165 16.87 23.95 12.30
N MET A 166 15.58 24.17 12.61
CA MET A 166 14.95 25.48 12.53
C MET A 166 15.28 26.31 13.76
N ARG A 167 15.13 27.63 13.66
CA ARG A 167 15.36 28.56 14.79
C ARG A 167 14.36 28.38 15.93
N GLU A 168 13.20 27.78 15.66
CA GLU A 168 12.09 27.67 16.62
C GLU A 168 12.13 26.36 17.39
N ASN A 169 12.03 26.47 18.72
CA ASN A 169 11.96 25.31 19.60
C ASN A 169 10.71 24.44 19.36
N LYS A 170 9.63 25.06 18.89
CA LYS A 170 8.36 24.43 18.57
C LYS A 170 8.04 24.72 17.12
N LEU A 171 8.20 23.72 16.26
CA LEU A 171 7.91 23.88 14.85
C LEU A 171 6.45 23.49 14.59
N ILE A 172 5.58 24.50 14.52
CA ILE A 172 4.14 24.33 14.34
C ILE A 172 3.84 24.02 12.87
N GLY A 173 2.99 23.03 12.64
CA GLY A 173 2.50 22.66 11.31
C GLY A 173 3.30 21.56 10.63
N ILE A 174 4.24 20.89 11.31
CA ILE A 174 4.79 19.62 10.83
C ILE A 174 4.01 18.49 11.52
N SER A 175 3.25 17.74 10.73
CA SER A 175 2.39 16.67 11.26
C SER A 175 3.12 15.34 11.35
N ASP A 176 3.96 15.02 10.35
CA ASP A 176 4.64 13.74 10.27
C ASP A 176 6.01 13.87 9.63
N PHE A 177 6.92 13.00 10.05
CA PHE A 177 8.19 12.78 9.38
C PHE A 177 8.50 11.29 9.32
N GLY A 178 8.99 10.82 8.19
CA GLY A 178 9.34 9.43 8.00
C GLY A 178 10.59 9.20 7.19
N LEU A 179 11.10 7.98 7.32
CA LEU A 179 12.21 7.44 6.56
C LEU A 179 11.71 6.26 5.75
N ARG A 180 12.02 6.26 4.45
CA ARG A 180 11.80 5.16 3.54
C ARG A 180 13.11 4.78 2.86
N ILE A 181 13.39 3.48 2.83
CA ILE A 181 14.49 2.89 2.06
C ILE A 181 13.89 1.89 1.10
N GLU A 182 14.22 2.03 -0.17
CA GLU A 182 13.76 1.16 -1.25
C GLU A 182 14.91 0.77 -2.16
N LYS A 183 14.82 -0.43 -2.74
CA LYS A 183 15.71 -0.84 -3.83
C LYS A 183 15.41 0.02 -5.05
N THR A 184 16.46 0.49 -5.71
CA THR A 184 16.32 1.13 -7.01
C THR A 184 16.03 0.05 -8.04
N SER A 185 14.82 0.05 -8.61
CA SER A 185 14.55 -0.72 -9.82
C SER A 185 15.38 -0.13 -10.96
N ILE A 186 16.27 -0.93 -11.54
CA ILE A 186 17.01 -0.62 -12.77
C ILE A 186 16.07 -0.84 -13.96
#